data_AF-A0A970RBN1-F1
#
_entry.id   AF-A0A970RBN1-F1
#
_cell.length_a   1.000
_cell.length_b   1.000
_cell.length_c   1.000
_cell.angle_alpha   90.00
_cell.angle_beta   90.00
_cell.angle_gamma   90.00
#
_symmetry.space_group_name_H-M   'P 1'
#
loop_
_entity.id
_entity.type
_entity.pdbx_description
1 polymer ?
#
loop_
_entity_poly.entity_id
_entity_poly.type
_entity_poly.pdbx_seq_one_letter_code
_entity_poly.pdbx_strand_id
1 'polypeptide(L)' 'MRTQIMINDALMQQALSLGDNKIKRAVVEEALSLWIRFKKQAKIRELRGKLIRDGELNQMRLNNFL' A
#
# COMPACT_ATOMS: atom_id res chain seq x y z
N MET A 1 -17.23 10.06 9.64
CA MET A 1 -18.56 9.74 9.06
C MET A 1 -18.98 8.36 9.57
N ARG A 2 -20.23 8.17 9.99
CA ARG A 2 -20.73 6.84 10.42
C ARG A 2 -21.45 6.19 9.23
N THR A 3 -21.00 5.00 8.85
CA THR A 3 -21.55 4.25 7.71
C THR A 3 -21.80 2.81 8.14
N GLN A 4 -22.91 2.23 7.70
CA GLN A 4 -23.17 0.80 7.84
C GLN A 4 -22.72 0.10 6.54
N ILE A 5 -21.88 -0.92 6.66
CA ILE A 5 -21.35 -1.70 5.54
C ILE A 5 -21.48 -3.19 5.86
N MET A 6 -21.90 -3.97 4.87
CA MET A 6 -21.96 -5.42 4.95
C MET A 6 -20.59 -5.98 4.55
N ILE A 7 -19.94 -6.72 5.45
CA ILE A 7 -18.64 -7.36 5.21
C ILE A 7 -18.79 -8.84 5.52
N ASN A 8 -18.13 -9.71 4.73
CA ASN A 8 -18.06 -11.13 5.03
C ASN A 8 -17.47 -11.37 6.43
N ASP A 9 -18.20 -12.10 7.28
CA ASP A 9 -17.80 -12.29 8.67
C ASP A 9 -16.52 -13.11 8.83
N ALA A 10 -16.33 -14.15 8.01
CA ALA A 10 -15.11 -14.95 8.05
C ALA A 10 -13.88 -14.12 7.68
N LEU A 11 -14.01 -13.20 6.71
CA LEU A 11 -12.95 -12.26 6.34
C LEU A 11 -12.62 -11.30 7.49
N MET A 12 -13.65 -10.72 8.12
CA MET A 12 -13.46 -9.81 9.25
C MET A 12 -12.86 -10.54 10.46
N GLN A 13 -13.28 -11.77 10.75
CA GLN A 13 -12.72 -12.58 11.82
C GLN A 13 -11.25 -12.91 11.58
N GLN A 14 -10.88 -13.32 10.36
CA GLN A 14 -9.49 -13.55 10.01
C GLN A 14 -8.64 -12.29 10.20
N ALA A 15 -9.12 -11.15 9.71
CA ALA A 15 -8.41 -9.87 9.86
C ALA A 15 -8.21 -9.48 11.34
N LEU A 16 -9.23 -9.67 12.18
CA LEU A 16 -9.15 -9.42 13.63
C LEU A 16 -8.23 -10.42 14.35
N SER A 17 -8.15 -11.67 13.89
CA SER A 17 -7.29 -12.69 14.50
C SER A 17 -5.80 -12.52 14.15
N LEU A 18 -5.52 -11.99 12.96
CA LEU A 18 -4.15 -11.83 12.44
C LEU A 18 -3.58 -10.44 12.70
N GLY A 19 -4.43 -9.43 12.81
CA GLY A 19 -4.02 -8.05 13.02
C GLY A 19 -3.90 -7.66 14.49
N ASP A 20 -3.22 -6.55 14.75
CA ASP A 20 -3.06 -5.99 16.10
C ASP A 20 -4.35 -5.31 16.62
N ASN A 21 -5.33 -5.11 15.73
CA ASN A 21 -6.56 -4.38 15.99
C ASN A 21 -7.69 -5.32 16.44
N LYS A 22 -8.28 -5.06 17.62
CA LYS A 22 -9.42 -5.84 18.15
C LYS A 22 -10.80 -5.31 17.73
N ILE A 23 -10.85 -4.21 16.98
CA ILE A 23 -12.08 -3.47 16.67
C ILE A 23 -12.32 -3.44 15.17
N LYS A 24 -13.51 -3.85 14.72
CA LYS A 24 -13.92 -3.88 13.30
C LYS A 24 -13.64 -2.56 12.57
N ARG A 25 -13.92 -1.41 13.20
CA ARG A 25 -13.66 -0.08 12.61
C ARG A 25 -12.18 0.15 12.33
N ALA A 26 -11.30 -0.19 13.27
CA ALA A 26 -9.86 0.04 13.13
C ALA A 26 -9.28 -0.80 11.99
N VAL A 27 -9.70 -2.07 11.88
CA VAL A 27 -9.34 -2.95 10.76
C VAL A 27 -9.77 -2.35 9.41
N VAL A 28 -10.98 -1.80 9.32
CA VAL A 28 -11.48 -1.17 8.10
C VAL A 28 -10.68 0.08 7.75
N GLU A 29 -10.37 0.95 8.73
CA GLU A 29 -9.57 2.15 8.51
C GLU A 29 -8.16 1.81 8.03
N GLU A 30 -7.52 0.81 8.64
CA GLU A 30 -6.20 0.32 8.22
C GLU A 30 -6.22 -0.27 6.82
N ALA A 31 -7.19 -1.14 6.51
CA ALA A 31 -7.34 -1.76 5.19
C ALA A 31 -7.53 -0.70 4.09
N LEU A 32 -8.34 0.34 4.34
CA LEU A 32 -8.54 1.44 3.41
C LEU A 32 -7.26 2.25 3.20
N SER A 33 -6.52 2.54 4.27
CA SER A 33 -5.22 3.23 4.19
C SER A 33 -4.21 2.45 3.33
N LEU A 34 -4.11 1.14 3.57
CA LEU A 34 -3.25 0.25 2.80
C LEU A 34 -3.66 0.18 1.33
N TRP A 35 -4.96 0.08 1.04
CA TRP A 35 -5.48 0.08 -0.31
C TRP A 35 -5.14 1.36 -1.09
N ILE A 36 -5.32 2.53 -0.46
CA ILE A 36 -4.92 3.82 -1.05
C ILE A 36 -3.42 3.83 -1.36
N ARG A 37 -2.59 3.36 -0.42
CA ARG A 37 -1.13 3.28 -0.62
C ARG A 37 -0.79 2.39 -1.82
N PHE A 38 -1.43 1.23 -1.96
CA PHE A 38 -1.24 0.36 -3.12
C PHE A 38 -1.65 1.02 -4.44
N LYS A 39 -2.77 1.75 -4.48
CA LYS A 39 -3.20 2.47 -5.68
C LYS A 39 -2.23 3.59 -6.05
N LYS A 40 -1.73 4.35 -5.07
CA LYS A 40 -0.68 5.36 -5.30
C LYS A 40 0.59 4.74 -5.89
N GLN A 41 1.04 3.62 -5.33
CA GLN A 41 2.20 2.89 -5.84
C GLN A 41 1.97 2.35 -7.26
N ALA A 42 0.78 1.83 -7.56
CA ALA A 42 0.44 1.36 -8.90
C ALA A 42 0.54 2.49 -9.93
N LYS A 43 0.01 3.68 -9.62
CA LYS A 43 0.10 4.85 -10.49
C LYS A 43 1.55 5.30 -10.72
N ILE A 44 2.41 5.25 -9.69
CA ILE A 44 3.84 5.53 -9.85
C ILE A 44 4.50 4.51 -10.79
N ARG A 45 4.11 3.22 -10.69
CA ARG A 45 4.65 2.17 -11.57
C ARG A 45 4.27 2.38 -13.04
N GLU A 46 3.14 3.00 -13.35
CA GLU A 46 2.76 3.35 -14.73
C GLU A 46 3.66 4.41 -15.38
N LEU A 47 4.39 5.20 -14.56
CA LEU A 47 5.34 6.20 -15.02
C LEU A 47 6.73 5.60 -15.32
N ARG A 48 6.96 4.33 -14.96
CA ARG A 48 8.23 3.64 -15.28
C ARG A 48 8.41 3.57 -16.79
N GLY A 49 9.60 3.96 -17.26
CA GLY A 49 9.94 3.99 -18.69
C GLY A 49 9.37 5.19 -19.46
N LYS A 50 8.49 6.00 -18.86
CA LYS A 50 7.95 7.23 -19.47
C LYS A 50 8.66 8.49 -19.01
N LEU A 51 9.29 8.43 -17.84
CA LEU A 51 10.11 9.52 -17.32
C LEU A 51 11.50 9.44 -17.96
N ILE A 52 11.89 10.51 -18.68
CA ILE A 52 13.26 10.69 -19.15
C ILE A 52 14.13 10.77 -17.90
N ARG A 53 14.96 9.76 -17.73
CA ARG A 53 15.82 9.62 -16.56
C ARG A 53 17.08 10.42 -16.83
N ASP A 54 17.07 11.71 -16.52
CA ASP A 54 18.25 12.56 -16.54
C ASP A 54 19.18 12.15 -15.39
N GLY A 55 20.03 11.18 -15.65
CA GLY A 55 21.00 10.67 -14.70
C GLY A 55 21.56 9.36 -15.20
N GLU A 56 22.85 9.37 -15.57
CA GLU A 56 23.56 8.17 -15.97
C GLU A 56 23.47 7.10 -14.87
N LEU A 57 22.58 6.13 -15.10
CA LEU A 57 22.26 5.08 -14.14
C LEU A 57 23.48 4.26 -13.72
N ASN A 58 24.45 4.17 -14.63
CA ASN A 58 25.69 3.44 -14.44
C ASN A 58 26.63 4.16 -13.47
N GLN A 59 26.71 5.49 -13.54
CA GLN A 59 27.56 6.29 -12.62
C GLN A 59 27.04 6.20 -11.17
N MET A 60 25.72 6.22 -10.96
CA MET A 60 25.12 6.11 -9.62
C MET A 60 25.28 4.71 -9.01
N ARG A 61 25.41 3.66 -9.83
CA ARG A 61 25.59 2.27 -9.35
C ARG A 61 27.03 1.96 -8.97
N LEU A 62 28.02 2.63 -9.57
CA LEU A 62 29.44 2.46 -9.28
C LEU A 62 29.85 3.11 -7.95
N ASN A 63 29.17 4.18 -7.52
CA ASN A 63 29.49 4.90 -6.28
C ASN A 63 29.00 4.24 -4.98
N ASN A 64 28.31 3.10 -5.04
CA ASN A 64 27.82 2.38 -3.86
C ASN A 64 28.77 1.27 -3.36
N PHE A 65 30.00 1.21 -3.88
CA PHE A 65 31.02 0.24 -3.50
C PHE A 65 32.30 0.89 -2.94
N LEU A 66 32.15 1.89 -2.07
CA LEU A 66 33.23 2.41 -1.22
C LEU A 66 32.79 2.43 0.24
#